data_AF-A0A2S8F3F0-F1
#
_entry.id   AF-A0A2S8F3F0-F1
#
_cell.length_a   1.000
_cell.length_b   1.000
_cell.length_c   1.000
_cell.angle_alpha   90.00
_cell.angle_beta   90.00
_cell.angle_gamma   90.00
#
_symmetry.space_group_name_H-M   'P 1'
#
loop_
_entity.id
_entity.type
_entity.pdbx_description
1 polymer ?
#
loop_
_entity_poly.entity_id
_entity_poly.type
_entity_poly.pdbx_seq_one_letter_code
_entity_poly.pdbx_strand_id
1 'polypeptide(L)'
;MDYRYALAGVIFGFLTPLLLQGQEPVGEKNVIVIPLDTMVGAKRDGDLLTWIHFGSVKFGGTDPVYRIRVLKDGTAIVPPDNRQRESQLKLSEEEVKSLRKVLLADIDLPTIAGPWFNSEPNRWDGSQDCFLVRDAQKPITLTCEYGWPSSSANQDLMIQRYLQVMQTYTDLIYLVRAGGKEAIARQLPLANKGLQQHLPEAAPLTIEDFAYGEDFPDRHRRLTFVREEELAEGQWEKIRIEVLVPDEGKPRLGDITINGKRS
;
A
#
# COMPACT_ATOMS: atom_id res chain seq x y z
N MET A 1 42.61 18.17 82.18
CA MET A 1 41.31 17.52 82.35
C MET A 1 40.49 17.81 81.11
N ASP A 2 40.07 16.73 80.48
CA ASP A 2 39.48 16.62 79.16
C ASP A 2 38.14 17.34 79.02
N TYR A 3 37.89 17.91 77.83
CA TYR A 3 36.55 17.98 77.27
C TYR A 3 36.61 17.52 75.80
N ARG A 4 35.95 16.39 75.54
CA ARG A 4 35.79 15.77 74.21
C ARG A 4 34.32 15.81 73.81
N TYR A 5 34.09 16.42 72.65
CA TYR A 5 33.10 16.17 71.59
C TYR A 5 31.58 16.00 71.89
N ALA A 6 30.79 16.89 71.28
CA ALA A 6 29.52 16.60 70.59
C ALA A 6 29.33 17.72 69.52
N LEU A 7 29.71 17.49 68.26
CA LEU A 7 28.92 17.00 67.12
C LEU A 7 27.75 17.92 66.65
N ALA A 8 27.96 18.45 65.44
CA ALA A 8 26.99 18.79 64.38
C ALA A 8 25.99 19.95 64.59
N GLY A 9 26.44 21.17 64.26
CA GLY A 9 26.30 21.72 62.90
C GLY A 9 24.89 22.11 62.43
N VAL A 10 24.58 23.39 62.64
CA VAL A 10 23.36 24.11 62.26
C VAL A 10 23.27 24.43 60.76
N ILE A 11 22.02 24.45 60.32
CA ILE A 11 21.41 24.89 59.06
C ILE A 11 21.90 26.28 58.58
N PHE A 12 22.18 26.40 57.28
CA PHE A 12 22.01 27.66 56.55
C PHE A 12 21.33 27.39 55.20
N GLY A 13 20.15 27.99 55.03
CA GLY A 13 19.48 28.09 53.74
C GLY A 13 19.95 29.33 52.97
N PHE A 14 20.00 29.22 51.65
CA PHE A 14 19.28 30.05 50.67
C PHE A 14 19.91 29.82 49.29
N LEU A 15 19.09 29.38 48.33
CA LEU A 15 19.00 29.84 46.94
C LEU A 15 18.24 28.80 46.12
N THR A 16 16.96 29.05 45.87
CA THR A 16 16.33 28.60 44.63
C THR A 16 16.90 29.43 43.47
N PRO A 17 17.12 28.78 42.32
CA PRO A 17 16.14 29.01 41.26
C PRO A 17 15.54 27.69 40.76
N LEU A 18 14.25 27.78 40.42
CA LEU A 18 13.59 26.94 39.42
C LEU A 18 14.56 26.64 38.28
N LEU A 19 14.90 25.36 38.07
CA LEU A 19 15.35 24.82 36.80
C LEU A 19 14.98 23.34 36.80
N LEU A 20 14.30 22.94 35.73
CA LEU A 20 13.69 21.64 35.47
C LEU A 20 14.49 20.46 36.07
N GLN A 21 14.00 19.88 37.17
CA GLN A 21 14.34 18.48 37.45
C GLN A 21 13.51 17.65 36.48
N GLY A 22 14.24 16.95 35.61
CA GLY A 22 13.73 16.20 34.49
C GLY A 22 12.55 15.34 34.90
N GLN A 23 11.51 15.37 34.07
CA GLN A 23 10.68 14.18 33.94
C GLN A 23 11.65 13.00 33.81
N GLU A 24 11.46 11.99 34.66
CA GLU A 24 12.05 10.68 34.45
C GLU A 24 11.98 10.38 32.95
N PRO A 25 13.06 9.90 32.32
CA PRO A 25 12.98 9.47 30.93
C PRO A 25 11.77 8.54 30.85
N VAL A 26 10.78 8.95 30.06
CA VAL A 26 9.56 8.18 29.82
C VAL A 26 10.04 6.77 29.56
N GLY A 27 9.71 5.87 30.49
CA GLY A 27 10.26 4.53 30.55
C GLY A 27 10.25 3.94 29.15
N GLU A 28 11.36 3.28 28.79
CA GLU A 28 11.51 2.48 27.59
C GLU A 28 10.14 1.96 27.19
N LYS A 29 9.61 2.55 26.11
CA LYS A 29 8.29 2.24 25.57
C LYS A 29 8.11 0.74 25.70
N ASN A 30 6.97 0.29 26.20
CA ASN A 30 6.60 -1.12 26.13
C ASN A 30 6.58 -1.51 24.64
N VAL A 31 7.75 -1.87 24.09
CA VAL A 31 7.91 -2.40 22.75
C VAL A 31 7.37 -3.81 22.85
N ILE A 32 6.09 -3.97 22.60
CA ILE A 32 5.52 -5.29 22.36
C ILE A 32 5.98 -5.67 20.96
N VAL A 33 7.16 -6.28 20.87
CA VAL A 33 7.63 -6.97 19.67
C VAL A 33 6.68 -8.15 19.47
N ILE A 34 5.75 -8.03 18.53
CA ILE A 34 4.92 -9.17 18.16
C ILE A 34 5.83 -10.09 17.33
N PRO A 35 6.10 -11.33 17.78
CA PRO A 35 6.97 -12.23 17.06
C PRO A 35 6.46 -12.42 15.63
N LEU A 36 7.39 -12.39 14.66
CA LEU A 36 7.15 -12.79 13.27
C LEU A 36 6.54 -14.20 13.15
N ASP A 37 6.54 -14.97 14.24
CA ASP A 37 5.87 -16.26 14.39
C ASP A 37 4.35 -16.17 14.21
N THR A 38 3.73 -15.01 14.47
CA THR A 38 2.33 -14.76 14.08
C THR A 38 2.12 -14.72 12.56
N MET A 39 3.18 -14.53 11.76
CA MET A 39 3.11 -14.73 10.31
C MET A 39 3.09 -16.21 9.90
N VAL A 40 3.46 -17.16 10.77
CA VAL A 40 3.43 -18.60 10.46
C VAL A 40 2.00 -19.06 10.16
N GLY A 41 0.99 -18.47 10.82
CA GLY A 41 -0.42 -18.75 10.56
C GLY A 41 -0.97 -18.09 9.28
N ALA A 42 -0.41 -16.95 8.86
CA ALA A 42 -0.83 -16.24 7.65
C ALA A 42 -0.15 -16.76 6.36
N LYS A 43 0.91 -17.54 6.53
CA LYS A 43 1.69 -18.19 5.49
C LYS A 43 1.02 -19.49 5.03
N ARG A 44 -0.14 -19.42 4.36
CA ARG A 44 -0.79 -20.62 3.79
C ARG A 44 0.14 -21.31 2.77
N ASP A 45 0.41 -22.59 2.96
CA ASP A 45 1.15 -23.43 2.02
C ASP A 45 0.29 -23.67 0.77
N GLY A 46 0.44 -22.81 -0.21
CA GLY A 46 -0.40 -22.79 -1.42
C GLY A 46 -0.36 -21.46 -2.16
N ASP A 47 0.04 -20.40 -1.47
CA ASP A 47 0.17 -19.07 -2.05
C ASP A 47 1.53 -18.90 -2.73
N LEU A 48 1.50 -18.32 -3.91
CA LEU A 48 2.64 -17.83 -4.65
C LEU A 48 3.05 -16.43 -4.17
N LEU A 49 2.06 -15.55 -3.99
CA LEU A 49 2.24 -14.14 -3.61
C LEU A 49 1.15 -13.73 -2.63
N THR A 50 1.49 -12.85 -1.69
CA THR A 50 0.53 -12.39 -0.68
C THR A 50 0.87 -10.97 -0.22
N TRP A 51 -0.15 -10.10 -0.12
CA TRP A 51 -0.07 -8.86 0.66
C TRP A 51 -1.01 -8.96 1.86
N ILE A 52 -0.45 -8.75 3.05
CA ILE A 52 -1.15 -8.74 4.33
C ILE A 52 -1.00 -7.35 4.97
N HIS A 53 -2.12 -6.75 5.35
CA HIS A 53 -2.16 -5.52 6.13
C HIS A 53 -2.47 -5.84 7.58
N PHE A 54 -1.67 -5.29 8.49
CA PHE A 54 -1.87 -5.35 9.93
C PHE A 54 -2.25 -3.96 10.44
N GLY A 55 -3.45 -3.82 10.99
CA GLY A 55 -3.86 -2.58 11.62
C GLY A 55 -3.09 -2.31 12.94
N SER A 56 -3.15 -1.05 13.38
CA SER A 56 -2.63 -0.63 14.69
C SER A 56 -3.55 -1.11 15.80
N VAL A 57 -2.99 -1.76 16.82
CA VAL A 57 -3.73 -2.26 17.98
C VAL A 57 -4.40 -1.13 18.74
N LYS A 58 -3.70 0.00 18.94
CA LYS A 58 -4.23 1.19 19.61
C LYS A 58 -5.45 1.78 18.89
N PHE A 59 -5.50 1.64 17.56
CA PHE A 59 -6.63 2.09 16.74
C PHE A 59 -7.65 0.97 16.45
N GLY A 60 -7.60 -0.15 17.18
CA GLY A 60 -8.56 -1.25 17.09
C GLY A 60 -8.26 -2.28 15.98
N GLY A 61 -7.11 -2.20 15.31
CA GLY A 61 -6.66 -3.14 14.30
C GLY A 61 -6.01 -4.38 14.92
N THR A 62 -6.81 -5.39 15.24
CA THR A 62 -6.32 -6.61 15.91
C THR A 62 -5.90 -7.69 14.92
N ASP A 63 -6.69 -7.91 13.87
CA ASP A 63 -6.52 -9.05 12.97
C ASP A 63 -5.78 -8.69 11.66
N PRO A 64 -4.95 -9.60 11.11
CA PRO A 64 -4.37 -9.44 9.79
C PRO A 64 -5.44 -9.50 8.70
N VAL A 65 -5.40 -8.57 7.76
CA VAL A 65 -6.29 -8.49 6.61
C VAL A 65 -5.49 -8.75 5.35
N TYR A 66 -5.84 -9.81 4.61
CA TYR A 66 -5.28 -10.00 3.28
C TYR A 66 -5.77 -8.90 2.36
N ARG A 67 -4.88 -8.33 1.54
CA ARG A 67 -5.24 -7.36 0.49
C ARG A 67 -5.31 -8.04 -0.87
N ILE A 68 -4.45 -9.04 -1.10
CA ILE A 68 -4.50 -9.93 -2.25
C ILE A 68 -3.70 -11.19 -1.98
N ARG A 69 -4.15 -12.30 -2.59
CA ARG A 69 -3.44 -13.59 -2.64
C ARG A 69 -3.35 -14.04 -4.09
N VAL A 70 -2.20 -14.55 -4.50
CA VAL A 70 -2.06 -15.30 -5.76
C VAL A 70 -1.67 -16.71 -5.40
N LEU A 71 -2.46 -17.69 -5.80
CA LEU A 71 -2.21 -19.10 -5.57
C LEU A 71 -1.13 -19.62 -6.54
N LYS A 72 -0.51 -20.75 -6.23
CA LYS A 72 0.50 -21.41 -7.09
C LYS A 72 -0.01 -21.76 -8.48
N ASP A 73 -1.32 -21.96 -8.62
CA ASP A 73 -1.94 -22.24 -9.91
C ASP A 73 -2.21 -20.95 -10.73
N GLY A 74 -1.85 -19.77 -10.22
CA GLY A 74 -2.08 -18.48 -10.89
C GLY A 74 -3.42 -17.82 -10.57
N THR A 75 -4.26 -18.41 -9.72
CA THR A 75 -5.51 -17.77 -9.29
C THR A 75 -5.22 -16.62 -8.33
N ALA A 76 -5.54 -15.39 -8.75
CA ALA A 76 -5.48 -14.19 -7.93
C ALA A 76 -6.83 -13.92 -7.26
N ILE A 77 -6.80 -13.59 -5.97
CA ILE A 77 -7.97 -13.41 -5.11
C ILE A 77 -7.80 -12.11 -4.34
N VAL A 78 -8.72 -11.18 -4.55
CA VAL A 78 -8.84 -9.94 -3.80
C VAL A 78 -10.04 -10.08 -2.87
N PRO A 79 -9.86 -10.08 -1.53
CA PRO A 79 -10.96 -10.19 -0.60
C PRO A 79 -11.80 -8.90 -0.59
N PRO A 80 -13.04 -8.99 -0.09
CA PRO A 80 -13.89 -7.82 0.07
C PRO A 80 -13.24 -6.83 1.04
N ASP A 81 -13.10 -5.57 0.64
CA ASP A 81 -12.94 -4.46 1.59
C ASP A 81 -14.34 -3.94 1.99
N ASN A 82 -14.43 -3.03 2.96
CA ASN A 82 -15.61 -2.38 3.57
C ASN A 82 -16.66 -1.80 2.58
N ARG A 83 -16.47 -1.98 1.27
CA ARG A 83 -17.35 -1.55 0.18
C ARG A 83 -17.43 -2.55 -0.99
N GLN A 84 -16.91 -3.77 -0.89
CA GLN A 84 -16.62 -4.59 -2.09
C GLN A 84 -16.93 -6.08 -1.92
N ARG A 85 -17.01 -6.79 -3.04
CA ARG A 85 -17.14 -8.25 -3.12
C ARG A 85 -15.74 -8.88 -3.21
N GLU A 86 -15.62 -10.16 -2.85
CA GLU A 86 -14.45 -10.95 -3.26
C GLU A 86 -14.38 -11.04 -4.79
N SER A 87 -13.20 -10.76 -5.35
CA SER A 87 -12.94 -10.84 -6.78
C SER A 87 -11.82 -11.84 -7.06
N GLN A 88 -12.02 -12.65 -8.09
CA GLN A 88 -11.08 -13.69 -8.48
C GLN A 88 -10.76 -13.59 -9.97
N LEU A 89 -9.50 -13.80 -10.31
CA LEU A 89 -9.02 -13.82 -11.69
C LEU A 89 -7.97 -14.91 -11.86
N LYS A 90 -8.09 -15.70 -12.93
CA LYS A 90 -7.06 -16.66 -13.32
C LYS A 90 -6.03 -15.95 -14.20
N LEU A 91 -4.80 -15.78 -13.70
CA LEU A 91 -3.70 -15.20 -14.47
C LEU A 91 -3.14 -16.23 -15.46
N SER A 92 -2.68 -15.77 -16.63
CA SER A 92 -1.95 -16.63 -17.57
C SER A 92 -0.58 -17.01 -17.01
N GLU A 93 0.05 -18.06 -17.58
CA GLU A 93 1.40 -18.44 -17.19
C GLU A 93 2.42 -17.32 -17.45
N GLU A 94 2.27 -16.59 -18.56
CA GLU A 94 3.09 -15.44 -18.91
C GLU A 94 2.91 -14.28 -17.94
N GLU A 95 1.68 -14.03 -17.49
CA GLU A 95 1.38 -13.01 -16.49
C GLU A 95 2.01 -13.36 -15.15
N VAL A 96 1.86 -14.61 -14.69
CA VAL A 96 2.50 -15.11 -13.47
C VAL A 96 4.03 -15.01 -13.57
N LYS A 97 4.62 -15.39 -14.71
CA LYS A 97 6.07 -15.31 -14.93
C LYS A 97 6.58 -13.86 -14.91
N SER A 98 5.85 -12.95 -15.55
CA SER A 98 6.20 -11.51 -15.59
C SER A 98 6.07 -10.89 -14.21
N LEU A 99 4.98 -11.19 -13.50
CA LEU A 99 4.74 -10.76 -12.13
C LEU A 99 5.86 -11.23 -11.20
N ARG A 100 6.22 -12.52 -11.25
CA ARG A 100 7.34 -13.07 -10.48
C ARG A 100 8.66 -12.37 -10.79
N LYS A 101 8.97 -12.10 -12.06
CA LYS A 101 10.20 -11.40 -12.46
C LYS A 101 10.31 -10.03 -11.80
N VAL A 102 9.22 -9.27 -11.74
CA VAL A 102 9.19 -7.93 -11.11
C VAL A 102 9.30 -8.06 -9.59
N LEU A 103 8.54 -8.98 -9.00
CA LEU A 103 8.46 -9.14 -7.54
C LEU A 103 9.68 -9.80 -6.90
N LEU A 104 10.45 -10.57 -7.67
CA LEU A 104 11.72 -11.17 -7.28
C LEU A 104 12.91 -10.32 -7.76
N ALA A 105 12.70 -9.07 -8.15
CA ALA A 105 13.80 -8.15 -8.35
C ALA A 105 14.65 -8.11 -7.08
N ASP A 106 15.97 -8.07 -7.24
CA ASP A 106 16.91 -8.14 -6.12
C ASP A 106 16.74 -6.91 -5.20
N ILE A 107 16.20 -7.12 -4.00
CA ILE A 107 15.99 -6.08 -2.99
C ILE A 107 16.86 -6.43 -1.79
N ASP A 108 17.92 -5.64 -1.59
CA ASP A 108 18.83 -5.78 -0.46
C ASP A 108 18.27 -5.02 0.75
N LEU A 109 17.30 -5.63 1.43
CA LEU A 109 16.62 -5.07 2.62
C LEU A 109 17.58 -4.48 3.68
N PRO A 110 18.70 -5.13 4.05
CA PRO A 110 19.71 -4.57 4.95
C PRO A 110 20.25 -3.20 4.55
N THR A 111 20.24 -2.86 3.25
CA THR A 111 20.77 -1.59 2.75
C THR A 111 19.76 -0.45 2.77
N ILE A 112 18.46 -0.74 2.97
CA ILE A 112 17.41 0.27 3.06
C ILE A 112 17.51 1.00 4.40
N ALA A 113 18.24 2.12 4.45
CA ALA A 113 18.35 2.91 5.67
C ALA A 113 17.04 3.64 6.00
N GLY A 114 16.58 3.55 7.25
CA GLY A 114 15.46 4.36 7.76
C GLY A 114 14.59 3.64 8.79
N PRO A 115 13.86 4.40 9.63
CA PRO A 115 13.00 3.85 10.69
C PRO A 115 11.79 3.06 10.16
N TRP A 116 11.57 3.02 8.85
CA TRP A 116 10.40 2.38 8.24
C TRP A 116 10.60 0.90 7.90
N PHE A 117 11.85 0.47 7.65
CA PHE A 117 12.14 -0.84 7.04
C PHE A 117 12.97 -1.77 7.93
N ASN A 118 13.83 -1.19 8.78
CA ASN A 118 14.80 -1.91 9.62
C ASN A 118 14.58 -1.66 11.13
N SER A 119 13.40 -1.16 11.52
CA SER A 119 12.96 -1.13 12.92
C SER A 119 12.36 -2.47 13.34
N GLU A 120 12.40 -2.76 14.64
CA GLU A 120 11.61 -3.86 15.19
C GLU A 120 10.10 -3.56 14.99
N PRO A 121 9.30 -4.54 14.52
CA PRO A 121 7.87 -4.36 14.32
C PRO A 121 7.12 -3.87 15.58
N ASN A 122 6.53 -2.68 15.53
CA ASN A 122 5.68 -2.07 16.55
C ASN A 122 4.28 -1.73 16.01
N ARG A 123 3.36 -2.69 16.17
CA ARG A 123 1.93 -2.54 15.83
C ARG A 123 1.11 -1.78 16.87
N TRP A 124 1.70 -1.34 17.98
CA TRP A 124 0.96 -0.61 19.00
C TRP A 124 0.48 0.72 18.45
N ASP A 125 1.39 1.55 17.95
CA ASP A 125 1.10 2.92 17.49
C ASP A 125 0.95 3.06 15.96
N GLY A 126 1.32 2.04 15.17
CA GLY A 126 1.32 2.11 13.70
C GLY A 126 0.68 0.88 13.04
N SER A 127 0.19 1.05 11.80
CA SER A 127 -0.13 -0.07 10.92
C SER A 127 1.12 -0.59 10.22
N GLN A 128 1.09 -1.86 9.84
CA GLN A 128 2.20 -2.53 9.16
C GLN A 128 1.68 -3.25 7.91
N ASP A 129 2.32 -3.04 6.78
CA ASP A 129 2.07 -3.83 5.57
C ASP A 129 3.18 -4.86 5.38
N CYS A 130 2.80 -6.09 5.04
CA CYS A 130 3.69 -7.21 4.80
C CYS A 130 3.45 -7.80 3.41
N PHE A 131 4.48 -7.79 2.59
CA PHE A 131 4.47 -8.40 1.25
C PHE A 131 5.30 -9.66 1.26
N LEU A 132 4.70 -10.76 0.82
CA LEU A 132 5.32 -12.08 0.75
C LEU A 132 5.38 -12.56 -0.70
N VAL A 133 6.59 -12.78 -1.19
CA VAL A 133 6.82 -13.41 -2.49
C VAL A 133 7.42 -14.78 -2.25
N ARG A 134 6.75 -15.84 -2.69
CA ARG A 134 7.27 -17.20 -2.61
C ARG A 134 7.79 -17.64 -3.96
N ASP A 135 9.08 -17.94 -4.00
CA ASP A 135 9.62 -18.84 -5.01
C ASP A 135 10.01 -20.18 -4.37
N ALA A 136 10.28 -21.18 -5.20
CA ALA A 136 10.72 -22.51 -4.76
C ALA A 136 12.00 -22.48 -3.89
N GLN A 137 12.68 -21.32 -3.78
CA GLN A 137 13.97 -21.18 -3.11
C GLN A 137 13.96 -20.25 -1.86
N LYS A 138 13.10 -19.22 -1.75
CA LYS A 138 13.07 -18.34 -0.56
C LYS A 138 11.80 -17.46 -0.49
N PRO A 139 11.22 -17.22 0.70
CA PRO A 139 10.26 -16.15 0.92
C PRO A 139 10.96 -14.79 1.05
N ILE A 140 10.56 -13.79 0.27
CA ILE A 140 10.92 -12.38 0.50
C ILE A 140 9.79 -11.74 1.31
N THR A 141 10.12 -11.16 2.47
CA THR A 141 9.18 -10.42 3.32
C THR A 141 9.59 -8.96 3.34
N LEU A 142 8.70 -8.07 2.90
CA LEU A 142 8.93 -6.62 2.98
C LEU A 142 7.94 -6.02 3.98
N THR A 143 8.42 -5.27 4.97
CA THR A 143 7.61 -4.62 6.00
C THR A 143 7.85 -3.12 6.08
N CYS A 144 6.78 -2.35 6.25
CA CYS A 144 6.85 -0.90 6.46
C CYS A 144 5.97 -0.45 7.63
N GLU A 145 6.53 0.37 8.52
CA GLU A 145 5.82 0.96 9.68
C GLU A 145 5.49 2.44 9.45
N TYR A 146 4.31 2.89 9.88
CA TYR A 146 3.90 4.31 9.82
C TYR A 146 3.72 4.92 8.41
N GLY A 147 3.58 4.10 7.38
CA GLY A 147 3.23 4.54 6.02
C GLY A 147 4.44 4.96 5.17
N TRP A 148 4.15 5.56 4.02
CA TRP A 148 5.06 5.67 2.89
C TRP A 148 6.28 6.57 3.15
N PRO A 149 7.48 6.21 2.68
CA PRO A 149 8.65 7.08 2.74
C PRO A 149 8.35 8.41 2.02
N SER A 150 8.84 9.52 2.57
CA SER A 150 8.65 10.86 1.99
C SER A 150 9.36 10.96 0.63
N SER A 151 8.93 11.91 -0.22
CA SER A 151 9.52 12.15 -1.54
C SER A 151 11.05 12.39 -1.51
N SER A 152 11.59 12.88 -0.40
CA SER A 152 13.03 13.04 -0.16
C SER A 152 13.80 11.72 0.02
N ALA A 153 13.14 10.64 0.41
CA ALA A 153 13.73 9.30 0.55
C ALA A 153 13.66 8.48 -0.77
N ASN A 154 12.94 8.96 -1.78
CA ASN A 154 12.77 8.30 -3.08
C ASN A 154 14.02 8.30 -3.98
N GLN A 155 15.18 8.74 -3.47
CA GLN A 155 16.45 8.70 -4.21
C GLN A 155 17.24 7.41 -3.97
N ASP A 156 16.89 6.63 -2.94
CA ASP A 156 17.50 5.32 -2.71
C ASP A 156 16.92 4.29 -3.69
N LEU A 157 17.80 3.59 -4.42
CA LEU A 157 17.43 2.58 -5.42
C LEU A 157 16.58 1.45 -4.81
N MET A 158 16.86 1.04 -3.58
CA MET A 158 16.12 -0.04 -2.92
C MET A 158 14.75 0.43 -2.45
N ILE A 159 14.62 1.69 -2.02
CA ILE A 159 13.30 2.31 -1.77
C ILE A 159 12.49 2.36 -3.06
N GLN A 160 13.08 2.74 -4.19
CA GLN A 160 12.40 2.74 -5.49
C GLN A 160 11.93 1.33 -5.89
N ARG A 161 12.79 0.31 -5.73
CA ARG A 161 12.43 -1.10 -6.00
C ARG A 161 11.31 -1.58 -5.09
N TYR A 162 11.34 -1.22 -3.80
CA TYR A 162 10.26 -1.52 -2.87
C TYR A 162 8.93 -0.88 -3.30
N LEU A 163 8.94 0.41 -3.65
CA LEU A 163 7.76 1.11 -4.16
C LEU A 163 7.23 0.49 -5.45
N GLN A 164 8.11 0.02 -6.35
CA GLN A 164 7.72 -0.69 -7.56
C GLN A 164 7.00 -2.01 -7.25
N VAL A 165 7.46 -2.76 -6.24
CA VAL A 165 6.77 -3.97 -5.77
C VAL A 165 5.38 -3.62 -5.25
N MET A 166 5.24 -2.58 -4.44
CA MET A 166 3.93 -2.16 -3.91
C MET A 166 2.97 -1.71 -5.01
N GLN A 167 3.48 -0.96 -5.98
CA GLN A 167 2.69 -0.55 -7.15
C GLN A 167 2.21 -1.79 -7.91
N THR A 168 3.09 -2.77 -8.13
CA THR A 168 2.75 -4.03 -8.81
C THR A 168 1.62 -4.79 -8.09
N TYR A 169 1.64 -4.87 -6.75
CA TYR A 169 0.54 -5.46 -5.98
C TYR A 169 -0.76 -4.68 -6.12
N THR A 170 -0.68 -3.35 -6.10
CA THR A 170 -1.83 -2.44 -6.22
C THR A 170 -2.47 -2.54 -7.61
N ASP A 171 -1.66 -2.53 -8.67
CA ASP A 171 -2.10 -2.71 -10.05
C ASP A 171 -2.77 -4.07 -10.24
N LEU A 172 -2.21 -5.12 -9.63
CA LEU A 172 -2.80 -6.45 -9.68
C LEU A 172 -4.17 -6.49 -8.98
N ILE A 173 -4.33 -5.80 -7.83
CA ILE A 173 -5.63 -5.68 -7.17
C ILE A 173 -6.66 -5.03 -8.12
N TYR A 174 -6.30 -3.92 -8.76
CA TYR A 174 -7.18 -3.23 -9.69
C TYR A 174 -7.50 -4.06 -10.92
N LEU A 175 -6.52 -4.79 -11.44
CA LEU A 175 -6.71 -5.71 -12.56
C LEU A 175 -7.68 -6.84 -12.22
N VAL A 176 -7.52 -7.46 -11.05
CA VAL A 176 -8.40 -8.54 -10.57
C VAL A 176 -9.82 -8.02 -10.41
N ARG A 177 -9.98 -6.85 -9.77
CA ARG A 177 -11.28 -6.19 -9.62
C ARG A 177 -11.92 -5.81 -10.95
N ALA A 178 -11.12 -5.40 -11.93
CA ALA A 178 -11.63 -5.14 -13.28
C ALA A 178 -12.09 -6.40 -14.01
N GLY A 179 -11.72 -7.60 -13.54
CA GLY A 179 -11.97 -8.87 -14.23
C GLY A 179 -10.94 -9.18 -15.32
N GLY A 180 -9.74 -8.60 -15.23
CA GLY A 180 -8.62 -8.85 -16.14
C GLY A 180 -8.58 -7.96 -17.38
N LYS A 181 -7.50 -8.10 -18.16
CA LYS A 181 -7.21 -7.25 -19.33
C LYS A 181 -8.28 -7.34 -20.40
N GLU A 182 -8.84 -8.52 -20.63
CA GLU A 182 -9.93 -8.70 -21.60
C GLU A 182 -11.18 -7.91 -21.21
N ALA A 183 -11.51 -7.88 -19.91
CA ALA A 183 -12.66 -7.12 -19.43
C ALA A 183 -12.45 -5.61 -19.61
N ILE A 184 -11.25 -5.12 -19.32
CA ILE A 184 -10.83 -3.74 -19.56
C ILE A 184 -10.92 -3.40 -21.06
N ALA A 185 -10.34 -4.23 -21.92
CA ALA A 185 -10.34 -4.04 -23.37
C ALA A 185 -11.76 -3.95 -23.95
N ARG A 186 -12.69 -4.77 -23.43
CA ARG A 186 -14.11 -4.70 -23.84
C ARG A 186 -14.78 -3.36 -23.51
N GLN A 187 -14.29 -2.62 -22.52
CA GLN A 187 -14.87 -1.32 -22.12
C GLN A 187 -14.21 -0.11 -22.80
N LEU A 188 -13.02 -0.28 -23.39
CA LEU A 188 -12.32 0.81 -24.09
C LEU A 188 -13.16 1.49 -25.18
N PRO A 189 -13.95 0.78 -26.02
CA PRO A 189 -14.79 1.46 -27.01
C PRO A 189 -15.80 2.43 -26.38
N LEU A 190 -16.33 2.10 -25.21
CA LEU A 190 -17.27 2.96 -24.51
C LEU A 190 -16.55 4.17 -23.89
N ALA A 191 -15.40 3.96 -23.24
CA ALA A 191 -14.57 5.05 -22.73
C ALA A 191 -14.15 6.02 -23.85
N ASN A 192 -13.70 5.48 -24.98
CA ASN A 192 -13.28 6.25 -26.16
C ASN A 192 -14.43 7.00 -26.82
N LYS A 193 -15.64 6.44 -26.82
CA LYS A 193 -16.83 7.18 -27.23
C LYS A 193 -17.08 8.38 -26.31
N GLY A 194 -16.92 8.21 -25.00
CA GLY A 194 -17.02 9.31 -24.03
C GLY A 194 -15.96 10.38 -24.25
N LEU A 195 -14.71 9.97 -24.51
CA LEU A 195 -13.61 10.88 -24.84
C LEU A 195 -13.92 11.69 -26.10
N GLN A 196 -14.27 11.01 -27.19
CA GLN A 196 -14.58 11.66 -28.47
C GLN A 196 -15.75 12.66 -28.39
N GLN A 197 -16.68 12.47 -27.46
CA GLN A 197 -17.79 13.39 -27.25
C GLN A 197 -17.36 14.71 -26.59
N HIS A 198 -16.32 14.68 -25.74
CA HIS A 198 -15.93 15.82 -24.92
C HIS A 198 -14.58 16.44 -25.35
N LEU A 199 -13.72 15.66 -25.99
CA LEU A 199 -12.43 16.07 -26.54
C LEU A 199 -12.14 15.28 -27.84
N PRO A 200 -12.81 15.60 -28.96
CA PRO A 200 -12.73 14.85 -30.22
C PRO A 200 -11.33 14.71 -30.82
N GLU A 201 -10.46 15.68 -30.55
CA GLU A 201 -9.08 15.76 -31.04
C GLU A 201 -8.10 14.86 -30.28
N ALA A 202 -8.49 14.36 -29.11
CA ALA A 202 -7.64 13.53 -28.28
C ALA A 202 -7.41 12.15 -28.90
N ALA A 203 -6.19 11.63 -28.76
CA ALA A 203 -5.90 10.25 -29.13
C ALA A 203 -6.80 9.28 -28.34
N PRO A 204 -7.28 8.18 -28.95
CA PRO A 204 -8.02 7.16 -28.21
C PRO A 204 -7.21 6.61 -27.03
N LEU A 205 -7.90 6.34 -25.93
CA LEU A 205 -7.36 5.61 -24.79
C LEU A 205 -7.04 4.16 -25.19
N THR A 206 -5.97 3.63 -24.59
CA THR A 206 -5.51 2.26 -24.72
C THR A 206 -5.62 1.52 -23.38
N ILE A 207 -5.18 0.25 -23.34
CA ILE A 207 -5.23 -0.55 -22.10
C ILE A 207 -4.31 0.05 -21.04
N GLU A 208 -3.21 0.67 -21.47
CA GLU A 208 -2.21 1.31 -20.63
C GLU A 208 -2.78 2.51 -19.85
N ASP A 209 -3.85 3.13 -20.34
CA ASP A 209 -4.56 4.20 -19.63
C ASP A 209 -5.45 3.68 -18.50
N PHE A 210 -5.62 2.37 -18.33
CA PHE A 210 -6.38 1.83 -17.20
C PHE A 210 -5.64 2.07 -15.88
N ALA A 211 -6.31 2.71 -14.92
CA ALA A 211 -5.73 3.07 -13.64
C ALA A 211 -6.41 2.38 -12.44
N TYR A 212 -7.75 2.23 -12.46
CA TYR A 212 -8.49 1.69 -11.31
C TYR A 212 -9.61 0.73 -11.70
N GLY A 213 -9.68 -0.39 -10.99
CA GLY A 213 -10.82 -1.31 -10.99
C GLY A 213 -11.41 -1.36 -9.59
N GLU A 214 -12.70 -1.05 -9.47
CA GLU A 214 -13.42 -1.08 -8.20
C GLU A 214 -14.68 -1.93 -8.34
N ASP A 215 -14.87 -2.88 -7.44
CA ASP A 215 -16.12 -3.65 -7.33
C ASP A 215 -17.01 -3.02 -6.27
N PHE A 216 -18.28 -2.81 -6.59
CA PHE A 216 -19.27 -2.24 -5.67
C PHE A 216 -20.30 -3.29 -5.20
N PRO A 217 -20.93 -3.10 -4.02
CA PRO A 217 -21.83 -4.09 -3.43
C PRO A 217 -23.14 -4.25 -4.21
N ASP A 218 -23.55 -3.21 -4.93
CA ASP A 218 -24.74 -3.15 -5.79
C ASP A 218 -24.50 -3.82 -7.16
N ARG A 219 -23.56 -4.77 -7.21
CA ARG A 219 -23.30 -5.64 -8.38
C ARG A 219 -22.91 -4.85 -9.62
N HIS A 220 -22.11 -3.81 -9.47
CA HIS A 220 -21.42 -3.20 -10.60
C HIS A 220 -19.95 -2.98 -10.29
N ARG A 221 -19.18 -2.82 -11.36
CA ARG A 221 -17.77 -2.49 -11.31
C ARG A 221 -17.57 -1.13 -11.93
N ARG A 222 -16.61 -0.37 -11.41
CA ARG A 222 -16.13 0.84 -12.05
C ARG A 222 -14.74 0.58 -12.59
N LEU A 223 -14.56 0.83 -13.88
CA LEU A 223 -13.25 0.91 -14.50
C LEU A 223 -12.93 2.39 -14.72
N THR A 224 -11.77 2.83 -14.27
CA THR A 224 -11.31 4.21 -14.46
C THR A 224 -10.08 4.21 -15.35
N PHE A 225 -10.15 5.01 -16.41
CA PHE A 225 -9.05 5.27 -17.33
C PHE A 225 -8.51 6.67 -17.05
N VAL A 226 -7.19 6.83 -16.97
CA VAL A 226 -6.51 8.08 -16.70
C VAL A 226 -5.34 8.25 -17.66
N ARG A 227 -5.24 9.43 -18.27
CA ARG A 227 -4.07 9.85 -19.06
C ARG A 227 -3.65 11.23 -18.60
N GLU A 228 -2.39 11.38 -18.22
CA GLU A 228 -1.75 12.68 -18.00
C GLU A 228 -0.52 12.78 -18.89
N GLU A 229 -0.58 13.64 -19.90
CA GLU A 229 0.48 13.83 -20.90
C GLU A 229 0.78 15.31 -21.09
N GLU A 230 2.07 15.65 -21.15
CA GLU A 230 2.50 16.99 -21.54
C GLU A 230 2.46 17.10 -23.06
N LEU A 231 1.65 18.04 -23.55
CA LEU A 231 1.53 18.37 -24.97
C LEU A 231 2.60 19.40 -25.37
N ALA A 232 2.63 19.71 -26.67
CA ALA A 232 3.45 20.82 -27.16
C ALA A 232 3.13 22.14 -26.42
N GLU A 233 4.15 22.99 -26.30
CA GLU A 233 4.03 24.34 -25.69
C GLU A 233 3.70 24.35 -24.19
N GLY A 234 3.98 23.25 -23.47
CA GLY A 234 3.83 23.17 -22.00
C GLY A 234 2.37 23.05 -21.54
N GLN A 235 1.46 22.72 -22.46
CA GLN A 235 0.09 22.37 -22.11
C GLN A 235 0.02 20.94 -21.57
N TRP A 236 -0.93 20.67 -20.69
CA TRP A 236 -1.14 19.33 -20.15
C TRP A 236 -2.51 18.80 -20.57
N GLU A 237 -2.53 17.59 -21.10
CA GLU A 237 -3.75 16.81 -21.24
C GLU A 237 -3.95 15.97 -19.97
N LYS A 238 -5.06 16.17 -19.28
CA LYS A 238 -5.45 15.40 -18.09
C LYS A 238 -6.83 14.82 -18.29
N ILE A 239 -6.90 13.54 -18.63
CA ILE A 239 -8.15 12.82 -18.89
C ILE A 239 -8.38 11.83 -17.76
N ARG A 240 -9.62 11.79 -17.27
CA ARG A 240 -10.14 10.74 -16.40
C ARG A 240 -11.53 10.34 -16.87
N ILE A 241 -11.71 9.08 -17.26
CA ILE A 241 -12.98 8.56 -17.75
C ILE A 241 -13.35 7.32 -16.95
N GLU A 242 -14.55 7.31 -16.40
CA GLU A 242 -15.11 6.16 -15.69
C GLU A 242 -16.09 5.39 -16.60
N VAL A 243 -16.04 4.06 -16.52
CA VAL A 243 -17.04 3.17 -17.11
C VAL A 243 -17.64 2.32 -16.01
N LEU A 244 -18.97 2.35 -15.89
CA LEU A 244 -19.74 1.55 -14.95
C LEU A 244 -20.23 0.29 -15.65
N VAL A 245 -19.81 -0.87 -15.16
CA VAL A 245 -20.08 -2.20 -15.71
C VAL A 245 -20.93 -2.99 -14.70
N PRO A 246 -22.26 -3.02 -14.86
CA PRO A 246 -23.10 -3.84 -14.00
C PRO A 246 -22.88 -5.34 -14.29
N ASP A 247 -23.06 -6.18 -13.28
CA ASP A 247 -23.06 -7.65 -13.42
C ASP A 247 -24.19 -8.10 -14.38
N GLU A 248 -25.31 -7.37 -14.36
CA GLU A 248 -26.46 -7.56 -15.26
C GLU A 248 -26.80 -6.26 -16.01
N GLY A 249 -26.93 -6.34 -17.33
CA GLY A 249 -27.28 -5.21 -18.17
C GLY A 249 -26.13 -4.71 -19.03
N LYS A 250 -26.25 -3.47 -19.53
CA LYS A 250 -25.26 -2.87 -20.43
C LYS A 250 -24.33 -1.92 -19.68
N PRO A 251 -23.01 -1.94 -19.96
CA PRO A 251 -22.09 -0.93 -19.48
C PRO A 251 -22.53 0.48 -19.89
N ARG A 252 -22.20 1.47 -19.04
CA ARG A 252 -22.49 2.88 -19.30
C ARG A 252 -21.32 3.76 -18.90
N LEU A 253 -21.24 4.95 -19.49
CA LEU A 253 -20.29 5.98 -19.06
C LEU A 253 -20.64 6.43 -17.64
N GLY A 254 -19.60 6.55 -16.81
CA GLY A 254 -19.64 7.21 -15.51
C GLY A 254 -19.16 8.66 -15.64
N ASP A 255 -18.41 9.12 -14.64
CA ASP A 255 -17.84 10.46 -14.64
C ASP A 255 -16.76 10.63 -15.72
N ILE A 256 -16.77 11.79 -16.38
CA ILE A 256 -15.72 12.23 -17.30
C ILE A 256 -15.13 13.53 -16.76
N THR A 257 -13.81 13.57 -16.63
CA THR A 257 -13.07 14.77 -16.25
C THR A 257 -11.94 15.02 -17.23
N ILE A 258 -11.90 16.21 -17.83
CA ILE A 258 -10.88 16.62 -18.79
C ILE A 258 -10.31 17.95 -18.33
N ASN A 259 -9.00 18.03 -18.14
CA ASN A 259 -8.26 19.22 -17.68
C ASN A 259 -8.90 19.87 -16.44
N GLY A 260 -9.35 19.02 -15.50
CA GLY A 260 -10.00 19.43 -14.25
C GLY A 260 -11.48 19.82 -14.36
N LYS A 261 -12.07 19.81 -15.57
CA LYS A 261 -13.50 20.07 -15.78
C LYS A 261 -14.28 18.77 -15.82
N ARG A 262 -15.26 18.63 -14.92
CA ARG A 262 -16.19 17.49 -14.87
C ARG A 262 -17.37 17.72 -15.82
N SER A 263 -17.72 16.72 -16.60
CA SER A 263 -18.90 16.69 -17.48
C SER A 263 -19.94 15.69 -16.99
#